data_AF-A0A7S4RTZ0-F1
#
_entry.id   AF-A0A7S4RTZ0-F1
#
_cell.length_a   1.000
_cell.length_b   1.000
_cell.length_c   1.000
_cell.angle_alpha   90.00
_cell.angle_beta   90.00
_cell.angle_gamma   90.00
#
_symmetry.space_group_name_H-M   'P 1'
#
loop_
_entity.id
_entity.type
_entity.pdbx_description
1 polymer ?
#
loop_
_entity_poly.entity_id
_entity_poly.type
_entity_poly.pdbx_seq_one_letter_code
_entity_poly.pdbx_strand_id
1 'polypeptide(L)'
;MKPDWDKLGDEYAGSSSVLIGDVDCTEEDARPLCEKFGIQGYPTIKYFVDGDTTTGEDYQGGRDFESLKRHVVDNLEVKCLVSNPSEGCTEKEIGYITKMKGKTADDWKKQLDRLDGMKRSEE
;
A
#
# COMPACT_ATOMS: atom_id res chain seq x y z
N MET A 1 -16.36 -7.07 -13.92
CA MET A 1 -15.35 -6.85 -12.86
C MET A 1 -14.33 -7.97 -12.81
N LYS A 2 -14.71 -9.26 -12.69
CA LYS A 2 -13.74 -10.35 -12.52
C LYS A 2 -12.53 -10.31 -13.49
N PRO A 3 -12.70 -10.15 -14.83
CA PRO A 3 -11.55 -10.11 -15.73
C PRO A 3 -10.58 -8.94 -15.46
N ASP A 4 -11.10 -7.77 -15.12
CA ASP A 4 -10.29 -6.59 -14.78
C ASP A 4 -9.60 -6.75 -13.42
N TRP A 5 -10.28 -7.39 -12.46
CA TRP A 5 -9.73 -7.69 -11.14
C TRP A 5 -8.61 -8.73 -11.21
N ASP A 6 -8.81 -9.80 -11.96
CA ASP A 6 -7.80 -10.84 -12.19
C ASP A 6 -6.56 -10.22 -12.86
N LYS A 7 -6.75 -9.38 -13.89
CA LYS A 7 -5.65 -8.66 -14.55
C LYS A 7 -4.90 -7.73 -13.59
N LEU A 8 -5.61 -7.04 -12.69
CA LEU A 8 -4.99 -6.20 -11.66
C LEU A 8 -4.19 -7.06 -10.68
N GLY A 9 -4.73 -8.21 -10.27
CA GLY A 9 -4.03 -9.18 -9.44
C GLY A 9 -2.73 -9.66 -10.06
N ASP A 10 -2.75 -10.01 -11.36
CA ASP A 10 -1.57 -10.45 -12.10
C ASP A 10 -0.49 -9.35 -12.20
N GLU A 11 -0.88 -8.09 -12.45
CA GLU A 11 0.05 -6.94 -12.52
C GLU A 11 0.77 -6.72 -11.18
N TYR A 12 0.08 -6.94 -10.05
CA TYR A 12 0.59 -6.69 -8.71
C TYR A 12 1.04 -7.97 -7.98
N ALA A 13 1.06 -9.13 -8.63
CA ALA A 13 1.40 -10.42 -8.00
C ALA A 13 2.82 -10.46 -7.37
N GLY A 14 3.76 -9.70 -7.94
CA GLY A 14 5.12 -9.54 -7.43
C GLY A 14 5.35 -8.28 -6.59
N SER A 15 4.31 -7.48 -6.36
CA SER A 15 4.46 -6.21 -5.65
C SER A 15 4.84 -6.45 -4.19
N SER A 16 5.83 -5.68 -3.73
CA SER A 16 6.23 -5.66 -2.31
C SER A 16 5.48 -4.64 -1.48
N SER A 17 4.63 -3.82 -2.11
CA SER A 17 3.89 -2.72 -1.47
C SER A 17 2.37 -2.92 -1.47
N VAL A 18 1.82 -3.63 -2.45
CA VAL A 18 0.38 -3.80 -2.61
C VAL A 18 0.03 -5.27 -2.79
N LEU A 19 -0.96 -5.74 -2.05
CA LEU A 19 -1.57 -7.05 -2.24
C LEU A 19 -2.99 -6.88 -2.78
N ILE A 20 -3.26 -7.52 -3.91
CA ILE A 20 -4.62 -7.63 -4.46
C ILE A 20 -5.12 -9.03 -4.15
N GLY A 21 -6.29 -9.12 -3.51
CA GLY A 21 -6.89 -10.40 -3.14
C GLY A 21 -8.41 -10.32 -3.11
N ASP A 22 -9.04 -11.48 -3.18
CA ASP A 22 -10.48 -11.65 -3.06
C ASP A 22 -10.82 -12.68 -1.98
N VAL A 23 -12.04 -12.58 -1.48
CA VAL A 23 -12.60 -13.48 -0.45
C VAL A 23 -13.96 -13.93 -0.94
N ASP A 24 -14.18 -15.24 -1.00
CA ASP A 24 -15.51 -15.79 -1.27
C ASP A 24 -16.34 -15.82 0.02
N CYS A 25 -17.15 -14.78 0.21
CA CYS A 25 -18.04 -14.66 1.36
C CYS A 25 -19.21 -15.67 1.37
N THR A 26 -19.34 -16.53 0.35
CA THR A 26 -20.33 -17.63 0.34
C THR A 26 -19.82 -18.88 1.05
N GLU A 27 -18.51 -18.98 1.26
CA GLU A 27 -17.89 -20.05 2.05
C GLU A 27 -18.11 -19.82 3.55
N GLU A 28 -18.47 -20.87 4.28
CA GLU A 28 -18.79 -20.79 5.72
C GLU A 28 -17.61 -20.26 6.56
N ASP A 29 -16.39 -20.62 6.20
CA ASP A 29 -15.17 -20.19 6.90
C ASP A 29 -14.87 -18.69 6.71
N ALA A 30 -15.31 -18.12 5.58
CA ALA A 30 -15.09 -16.71 5.24
C ALA A 30 -16.24 -15.80 5.70
N ARG A 31 -17.44 -16.35 5.92
CA ARG A 31 -18.63 -15.60 6.34
C ARG A 31 -18.41 -14.71 7.57
N PRO A 32 -17.74 -15.16 8.66
CA PRO A 32 -17.46 -14.29 9.81
C PRO A 32 -16.60 -13.08 9.47
N LEU A 33 -15.68 -13.22 8.51
CA LEU A 33 -14.84 -12.11 8.04
C LEU A 33 -15.70 -11.07 7.30
N CYS A 34 -16.57 -11.53 6.42
CA CYS A 34 -17.43 -10.65 5.63
C CYS A 34 -18.49 -9.95 6.50
N GLU A 35 -19.04 -10.64 7.50
CA GLU A 35 -19.90 -10.03 8.52
C GLU A 35 -19.16 -8.96 9.35
N LYS A 36 -17.92 -9.27 9.80
CA LYS A 36 -17.08 -8.31 10.54
C LYS A 36 -16.84 -7.02 9.77
N PHE A 37 -16.60 -7.12 8.46
CA PHE A 37 -16.37 -5.96 7.60
C PHE A 37 -17.66 -5.37 7.01
N GLY A 38 -18.84 -5.85 7.44
CA GLY A 38 -20.13 -5.29 7.03
C GLY A 38 -20.44 -5.45 5.55
N ILE A 39 -19.99 -6.54 4.92
CA ILE A 39 -20.24 -6.80 3.50
C ILE A 39 -21.71 -7.22 3.31
N GLN A 40 -22.50 -6.34 2.69
CA GLN A 40 -23.95 -6.54 2.49
C GLN A 40 -24.33 -6.87 1.04
N GLY A 41 -23.38 -6.75 0.10
CA GLY A 41 -23.63 -6.99 -1.31
C GLY A 41 -22.34 -7.26 -2.07
N TYR A 42 -22.45 -7.93 -3.22
CA TYR A 42 -21.30 -8.34 -4.03
C TYR A 42 -21.35 -7.74 -5.44
N PRO A 43 -20.19 -7.39 -6.02
CA PRO A 43 -18.88 -7.29 -5.35
C PRO A 43 -18.75 -6.01 -4.50
N THR A 44 -18.13 -6.11 -3.34
CA THR A 44 -17.69 -4.95 -2.52
C THR A 44 -16.17 -4.94 -2.48
N ILE A 45 -15.57 -3.78 -2.75
CA ILE A 45 -14.12 -3.60 -2.70
C ILE A 45 -13.81 -2.72 -1.49
N LYS A 46 -12.92 -3.20 -0.64
CA LYS A 46 -12.33 -2.44 0.46
C LYS A 46 -10.83 -2.34 0.27
N TYR A 47 -10.25 -1.21 0.63
CA TYR A 47 -8.79 -1.03 0.69
C TYR A 47 -8.35 -0.73 2.11
N PHE A 48 -7.11 -1.07 2.40
CA PHE A 48 -6.51 -0.97 3.73
C PHE A 48 -5.14 -0.31 3.57
N VAL A 49 -4.91 0.79 4.27
CA VAL A 49 -3.65 1.55 4.26
C VAL A 49 -3.06 1.63 5.67
N ASP A 50 -1.75 1.85 5.78
CA ASP A 50 -1.05 2.09 7.05
C ASP A 50 -1.25 1.01 8.14
N GLY A 51 -1.54 -0.22 7.73
CA GLY A 51 -1.79 -1.33 8.66
C GLY A 51 -3.14 -1.26 9.36
N ASP A 52 -4.11 -0.47 8.86
CA ASP A 52 -5.51 -0.65 9.28
C ASP A 52 -5.97 -2.05 8.90
N THR A 53 -6.23 -2.89 9.90
CA THR A 53 -6.80 -4.23 9.73
C THR A 53 -8.21 -4.34 10.33
N THR A 54 -8.77 -3.21 10.77
CA THR A 54 -9.98 -3.17 11.59
C THR A 54 -11.21 -2.78 10.79
N THR A 55 -11.10 -1.78 9.91
CA THR A 55 -12.25 -1.23 9.19
C THR A 55 -12.12 -1.35 7.69
N GLY A 56 -11.02 -0.84 7.14
CA GLY A 56 -10.88 -0.66 5.69
C GLY A 56 -11.86 0.37 5.13
N GLU A 57 -11.44 1.03 4.07
CA GLU A 57 -12.23 2.05 3.40
C GLU A 57 -12.93 1.48 2.17
N ASP A 58 -14.13 1.97 1.88
CA ASP A 58 -14.89 1.52 0.73
C ASP A 58 -14.39 2.16 -0.56
N TYR A 59 -14.09 1.32 -1.55
CA TYR A 59 -13.79 1.80 -2.89
C TYR A 59 -15.07 2.09 -3.68
N GLN A 60 -15.29 3.36 -4.02
CA GLN A 60 -16.45 3.84 -4.79
C GLN A 60 -16.10 4.30 -6.21
N GLY A 61 -14.88 4.02 -6.68
CA GLY A 61 -14.41 4.40 -8.01
C GLY A 61 -14.88 3.48 -9.14
N GLY A 62 -14.37 3.73 -10.36
CA GLY A 62 -14.65 2.91 -11.53
C GLY A 62 -14.10 1.48 -11.39
N ARG A 63 -14.85 0.49 -11.87
CA ARG A 63 -14.52 -0.94 -11.68
C ARG A 63 -13.91 -1.60 -12.93
N ASP A 64 -13.44 -0.78 -13.85
CA ASP A 64 -12.58 -1.18 -14.96
C ASP A 64 -11.11 -1.18 -14.53
N PHE A 65 -10.26 -1.88 -15.28
CA PHE A 65 -8.84 -2.04 -14.95
C PHE A 65 -8.10 -0.71 -14.77
N GLU A 66 -8.34 0.29 -15.63
CA GLU A 66 -7.61 1.56 -15.57
C GLU A 66 -8.00 2.37 -14.33
N SER A 67 -9.30 2.40 -14.00
CA SER A 67 -9.80 3.06 -12.79
C SER A 67 -9.26 2.43 -11.50
N LEU A 68 -9.17 1.09 -11.46
CA LEU A 68 -8.61 0.37 -10.32
C LEU A 68 -7.10 0.60 -10.20
N LYS A 69 -6.36 0.45 -11.31
CA LYS A 69 -4.90 0.66 -11.35
C LYS A 69 -4.53 2.07 -10.92
N ARG A 70 -5.25 3.09 -11.40
CA ARG A 70 -5.03 4.47 -10.99
C ARG A 70 -5.19 4.64 -9.48
N HIS A 71 -6.23 4.06 -8.88
CA HIS A 71 -6.42 4.15 -7.43
C HIS A 71 -5.27 3.52 -6.65
N VAL A 72 -4.77 2.36 -7.11
CA VAL A 72 -3.60 1.71 -6.54
C VAL A 72 -2.38 2.63 -6.59
N VAL A 73 -2.05 3.17 -7.77
CA VAL A 73 -0.88 4.06 -7.98
C VAL A 73 -0.95 5.35 -7.17
N ASP A 74 -2.15 5.91 -7.02
CA ASP A 74 -2.35 7.22 -6.39
C ASP A 74 -2.44 7.13 -4.86
N ASN A 75 -2.92 6.01 -4.31
CA ASN A 75 -3.30 5.93 -2.89
C ASN A 75 -2.70 4.75 -2.11
N LEU A 76 -2.35 3.64 -2.77
CA LEU A 76 -2.01 2.38 -2.09
C LEU A 76 -0.55 1.99 -2.30
N GLU A 77 -0.01 2.22 -3.48
CA GLU A 77 1.34 1.81 -3.84
C GLU A 77 2.39 2.67 -3.13
N VAL A 78 3.13 2.05 -2.21
CA VAL A 78 4.34 2.64 -1.66
C VAL A 78 5.43 2.57 -2.72
N LYS A 79 5.72 3.72 -3.34
CA LYS A 79 6.66 3.81 -4.46
C LYS A 79 8.09 3.52 -4.02
N CYS A 80 8.55 4.06 -2.89
CA CYS A 80 9.93 3.88 -2.46
C CYS A 80 10.03 3.13 -1.12
N LEU A 81 10.49 1.88 -1.15
CA LEU A 81 10.73 1.06 0.04
C LEU A 81 12.22 0.98 0.38
N VAL A 82 12.59 1.25 1.64
CA VAL A 82 13.98 1.14 2.11
C VAL A 82 14.51 -0.29 2.01
N SER A 83 13.63 -1.30 2.15
CA SER A 83 13.98 -2.72 2.01
C SER A 83 14.35 -3.08 0.56
N ASN A 84 13.61 -2.55 -0.43
CA ASN A 84 13.85 -2.75 -1.86
C ASN A 84 13.97 -1.41 -2.61
N PRO A 85 15.09 -0.67 -2.44
CA PRO A 85 15.22 0.66 -3.01
C PRO A 85 15.35 0.65 -4.55
N SER A 86 15.62 -0.51 -5.17
CA SER A 86 15.71 -0.63 -6.63
C SER A 86 14.36 -0.48 -7.34
N GLU A 87 13.25 -0.57 -6.63
CA GLU A 87 11.90 -0.43 -7.20
C GLU A 87 11.24 0.83 -6.65
N GLY A 88 10.82 1.71 -7.57
CA GLY A 88 10.01 2.92 -7.33
C GLY A 88 10.64 4.05 -6.49
N CYS A 89 11.91 3.94 -6.07
CA CYS A 89 12.71 5.07 -5.60
C CYS A 89 13.42 5.78 -6.77
N THR A 90 13.57 7.10 -6.68
CA THR A 90 14.43 7.90 -7.57
C THR A 90 15.92 7.63 -7.31
N GLU A 91 16.79 7.94 -8.27
CA GLU A 91 18.25 7.79 -8.10
C GLU A 91 18.79 8.51 -6.85
N LYS A 92 18.21 9.68 -6.53
CA LYS A 92 18.57 10.46 -5.34
C LYS A 92 18.18 9.74 -4.06
N GLU A 93 16.98 9.18 -4.02
CA GLU A 93 16.48 8.40 -2.88
C GLU A 93 17.29 7.11 -2.70
N ILE A 94 17.60 6.40 -3.79
CA ILE A 94 18.48 5.21 -3.77
C ILE A 94 19.85 5.56 -3.23
N GLY A 95 20.46 6.64 -3.72
CA GLY A 95 21.76 7.12 -3.26
C GLY A 95 21.75 7.46 -1.77
N TYR A 96 20.69 8.12 -1.30
CA TYR A 96 20.52 8.44 0.11
C TYR A 96 20.30 7.19 0.97
N ILE A 97 19.42 6.27 0.57
CA ILE A 97 19.15 5.01 1.26
C ILE A 97 20.44 4.19 1.38
N THR A 98 21.21 4.07 0.28
CA THR A 98 22.48 3.35 0.26
C THR A 98 23.51 3.99 1.19
N LYS A 99 23.60 5.32 1.18
CA LYS A 99 24.47 6.08 2.08
C LYS A 99 24.12 5.83 3.55
N MET A 100 22.84 5.78 3.89
CA MET A 100 22.38 5.65 5.28
C MET A 100 22.35 4.20 5.78
N LYS A 101 22.10 3.20 4.93
CA LYS A 101 22.12 1.77 5.31
C LYS A 101 23.43 1.33 5.96
N GLY A 102 24.57 1.90 5.54
CA GLY A 102 25.89 1.58 6.09
C GLY A 102 26.33 2.41 7.31
N LYS A 103 25.44 3.23 7.88
CA LYS A 103 25.76 4.17 8.97
C LYS A 103 25.36 3.65 10.34
N THR A 104 25.94 4.24 11.38
CA THR A 104 25.69 3.84 12.77
C THR A 104 24.38 4.44 13.30
N ALA A 105 23.89 3.91 14.42
CA ALA A 105 22.71 4.46 15.10
C ALA A 105 22.86 5.95 15.44
N ASP A 106 24.07 6.41 15.81
CA ASP A 106 24.34 7.82 16.10
C ASP A 106 24.20 8.71 14.86
N ASP A 107 24.63 8.23 13.69
CA ASP A 107 24.47 8.94 12.43
C ASP A 107 22.99 9.02 12.01
N TRP A 108 22.23 7.93 12.23
CA TRP A 108 20.78 7.93 12.05
C TRP A 108 20.08 8.91 12.99
N LYS A 109 20.49 8.96 14.26
CA LYS A 109 19.93 9.90 15.25
C LYS A 109 20.15 11.36 14.86
N LYS A 110 21.37 11.72 14.44
CA LYS A 110 21.66 13.08 13.93
C LYS A 110 20.79 13.45 12.73
N GLN A 111 20.53 12.49 11.86
CA GLN A 111 19.72 12.72 10.68
C GLN A 111 18.23 12.87 11.03
N LEU A 112 17.73 12.12 12.02
CA LEU A 112 16.40 12.33 12.59
C LEU A 112 16.28 13.71 13.23
N ASP A 113 17.22 14.11 14.09
CA ASP A 113 17.23 15.42 14.75
C ASP A 113 17.20 16.58 13.72
N ARG A 114 17.94 16.43 12.62
CA ARG A 114 17.91 17.39 11.50
C ARG A 114 16.53 17.46 10.84
N LEU A 115 15.90 16.31 10.55
CA LEU A 115 14.59 16.26 9.90
C LEU A 115 13.49 16.83 10.80
N ASP A 116 13.52 16.54 12.10
CA ASP A 116 12.61 17.10 13.08
C ASP A 116 12.75 18.63 13.19
N GLY A 117 13.98 19.14 13.10
CA GLY A 117 14.25 20.58 13.03
C GLY A 117 13.67 21.24 11.77
N MET A 118 13.69 20.55 10.62
CA MET A 118 13.11 21.06 9.37
C MET A 118 11.57 21.08 9.43
N LYS A 119 10.93 20.01 9.90
CA LYS A 119 9.46 19.96 10.04
C LYS A 119 8.91 21.09 10.92
N ARG A 120 9.58 21.39 12.03
CA ARG A 120 9.19 22.48 12.94
C ARG A 120 9.40 23.89 12.38
N SER A 121 10.15 24.03 11.28
CA SER A 121 10.33 25.33 10.61
C SER A 121 9.32 25.59 9.50
N GLU A 122 8.49 24.59 9.17
CA GLU A 122 7.42 24.66 8.16
C GLU A 122 6.02 24.82 8.80
N GLU A 123 5.92 24.85 10.14
CA GLU A 123 4.71 25.16 10.92
C GLU A 123 4.65 26.63 11.39
#